data_AF-A0A150N3H7-F1
#
_entry.id   AF-A0A150N3H7-F1
#
_cell.length_a   1.000
_cell.length_b   1.000
_cell.length_c   1.000
_cell.angle_alpha   90.00
_cell.angle_beta   90.00
_cell.angle_gamma   90.00
#
_symmetry.space_group_name_H-M   'P 1'
#
loop_
_entity.id
_entity.type
_entity.pdbx_description
1 polymer ?
#
loop_
_entity_poly.entity_id
_entity_poly.type
_entity_poly.pdbx_seq_one_letter_code
_entity_poly.pdbx_strand_id
1 'polypeptide(L)'
;MNHVSLVLVSHSEEIAEGLKKLLEQVAPNVGIAAAGGNNGEIGTNALRIQEAIESVYSEKGTVVLFDLGSALLNAELALEMAGGKERVRIADAPLVEGAYIAAVEAGLGKPLEEVVQACEAVKQMVKIEK
;
A
#
# COMPACT_ATOMS: atom_id res chain seq x y z
N MET A 1 16.46 2.62 -0.33
CA MET A 1 15.74 1.60 0.46
C MET A 1 16.02 0.23 -0.16
N ASN A 2 16.26 -0.82 0.64
CA ASN A 2 16.64 -2.15 0.14
C ASN A 2 15.49 -3.18 0.13
N HIS A 3 14.26 -2.75 0.42
CA HIS A 3 13.07 -3.60 0.50
C HIS A 3 11.98 -3.09 -0.44
N VAL A 4 11.01 -3.95 -0.72
CA VAL A 4 9.74 -3.54 -1.35
C VAL A 4 9.09 -2.49 -0.45
N SER A 5 8.61 -1.40 -1.02
CA SER A 5 7.96 -0.31 -0.29
C SER A 5 6.44 -0.45 -0.33
N LEU A 6 5.72 0.26 0.54
CA LEU A 6 4.25 0.24 0.60
C LEU A 6 3.66 1.64 0.46
N VAL A 7 2.54 1.73 -0.26
CA VAL A 7 1.68 2.91 -0.30
C VAL A 7 0.28 2.51 0.15
N LEU A 8 -0.21 3.17 1.19
CA LEU A 8 -1.50 2.91 1.81
C LEU A 8 -2.50 3.97 1.35
N VAL A 9 -3.46 3.58 0.53
CA VAL A 9 -4.49 4.46 -0.01
C VAL A 9 -5.78 4.26 0.78
N SER A 10 -6.39 5.35 1.25
CA SER A 10 -7.69 5.29 1.89
C SER A 10 -8.52 6.51 1.58
N HIS A 11 -9.84 6.39 1.65
CA HIS A 11 -10.71 7.55 1.65
C HIS A 11 -10.52 8.41 2.90
N SER A 12 -10.03 7.84 4.00
CA SER A 12 -9.75 8.56 5.25
C SER A 12 -8.26 8.75 5.45
N GLU A 13 -7.84 10.01 5.65
CA GLU A 13 -6.48 10.36 6.07
C GLU A 13 -6.10 9.66 7.38
N GLU A 14 -7.02 9.62 8.34
CA GLU A 14 -6.79 9.01 9.66
C GLU A 14 -6.56 7.49 9.56
N ILE A 15 -7.27 6.79 8.66
CA ILE A 15 -7.05 5.36 8.43
C ILE A 15 -5.68 5.12 7.81
N ALA A 16 -5.32 5.85 6.75
CA ALA A 16 -4.04 5.66 6.06
C ALA A 16 -2.85 5.98 6.99
N GLU A 17 -2.89 7.11 7.70
CA GLU A 17 -1.83 7.52 8.63
C GLU A 17 -1.78 6.64 9.89
N GLY A 18 -2.94 6.24 10.41
CA GLY A 18 -3.01 5.31 11.54
C GLY A 18 -2.40 3.95 11.20
N LEU A 19 -2.73 3.42 10.03
CA LEU A 19 -2.16 2.17 9.53
C LEU A 19 -0.66 2.30 9.29
N LYS A 20 -0.19 3.39 8.67
CA LYS A 20 1.25 3.67 8.50
C LYS A 20 2.00 3.60 9.84
N LYS A 21 1.51 4.31 10.86
CA LYS A 21 2.12 4.31 12.21
C LYS A 21 2.21 2.91 12.81
N LEU A 22 1.19 2.08 12.61
CA LEU A 22 1.22 0.68 13.04
C LEU A 22 2.31 -0.10 12.30
N LEU A 23 2.34 -0.01 10.97
CA LEU A 23 3.25 -0.79 10.13
C LEU A 23 4.72 -0.38 10.25
N GLU A 24 5.00 0.89 10.55
CA GLU A 24 6.37 1.36 10.85
C GLU A 24 6.94 0.71 12.12
N GLN A 25 6.09 0.28 13.07
CA GLN A 25 6.53 -0.52 14.22
C GLN A 25 6.77 -1.99 13.88
N VAL A 26 6.03 -2.51 12.89
CA VAL A 26 6.11 -3.91 12.44
C VAL A 26 7.35 -4.12 11.58
N ALA A 27 7.63 -3.22 10.65
CA ALA A 27 8.70 -3.32 9.67
C ALA A 27 9.45 -1.98 9.50
N PRO A 28 10.30 -1.59 10.48
CA PRO A 28 10.99 -0.29 10.48
C PRO A 28 12.00 -0.10 9.33
N ASN A 29 12.32 -1.17 8.60
CA ASN A 29 13.21 -1.20 7.44
C ASN A 29 12.48 -1.06 6.08
N VAL A 30 11.15 -0.98 6.09
CA VAL A 30 10.28 -0.83 4.89
C VAL A 30 9.87 0.62 4.73
N GLY A 31 9.99 1.16 3.51
CA GLY A 31 9.46 2.49 3.19
C GLY A 31 7.94 2.44 3.09
N ILE A 32 7.24 3.20 3.93
CA ILE A 32 5.77 3.21 3.98
C ILE A 32 5.27 4.65 3.83
N ALA A 33 4.44 4.88 2.82
CA ALA A 33 3.74 6.15 2.62
C ALA A 33 2.23 5.97 2.77
N ALA A 34 1.57 7.02 3.24
CA ALA A 34 0.13 7.10 3.37
C ALA A 34 -0.42 8.14 2.40
N ALA A 35 -1.48 7.78 1.68
CA ALA A 35 -2.21 8.62 0.75
C ALA A 35 -3.70 8.51 1.06
N GLY A 36 -4.12 9.13 2.17
CA GLY A 36 -5.51 9.18 2.59
C GLY A 36 -6.15 10.54 2.39
N GLY A 37 -7.46 10.55 2.13
CA GLY A 37 -8.27 11.77 2.04
C GLY A 37 -8.11 12.55 0.73
N ASN A 38 -8.94 13.58 0.58
CA ASN A 38 -8.85 14.56 -0.49
C ASN A 38 -9.06 15.96 0.08
N ASN A 39 -7.99 16.75 0.21
CA ASN A 39 -8.02 18.11 0.75
C ASN A 39 -8.69 18.22 2.14
N GLY A 40 -8.42 17.26 3.03
CA GLY A 40 -8.97 17.22 4.39
C GLY A 40 -10.38 16.61 4.51
N GLU A 41 -10.95 16.15 3.40
CA GLU A 41 -12.25 15.46 3.38
C GLU A 41 -12.10 13.96 3.03
N ILE A 42 -13.17 13.21 3.25
CA ILE A 42 -13.27 11.80 2.85
C ILE A 42 -13.23 11.71 1.32
N GLY A 43 -12.26 10.97 0.78
CA GLY A 43 -12.05 10.83 -0.65
C GLY A 43 -10.63 10.36 -0.97
N THR A 44 -10.31 10.20 -2.24
CA THR A 44 -8.96 9.86 -2.70
C THR A 44 -8.52 10.82 -3.81
N ASN A 45 -7.21 10.98 -3.98
CA ASN A 45 -6.62 11.93 -4.93
C ASN A 45 -5.41 11.31 -5.63
N ALA A 46 -5.44 11.23 -6.96
CA ALA A 46 -4.38 10.60 -7.75
C ALA A 46 -3.01 11.29 -7.59
N LEU A 47 -2.96 12.63 -7.49
CA LEU A 47 -1.69 13.35 -7.27
C LEU A 47 -1.06 12.97 -5.93
N ARG A 48 -1.88 12.91 -4.87
CA ARG A 48 -1.39 12.54 -3.52
C ARG A 48 -0.89 11.09 -3.49
N ILE A 49 -1.53 10.19 -4.23
CA ILE A 49 -1.07 8.79 -4.37
C ILE A 49 0.23 8.73 -5.17
N GLN A 50 0.36 9.49 -6.27
CA GLN A 50 1.58 9.58 -7.07
C GLN A 50 2.75 10.08 -6.22
N GLU A 51 2.57 11.18 -5.48
CA GLU A 51 3.57 11.74 -4.56
C GLU A 51 3.98 10.71 -3.50
N ALA A 52 3.02 9.96 -2.95
CA ALA A 52 3.30 8.88 -2.01
C ALA A 52 4.16 7.77 -2.65
N ILE A 53 3.82 7.32 -3.87
CA ILE A 53 4.61 6.33 -4.62
C ILE A 53 6.04 6.83 -4.82
N GLU A 54 6.21 8.08 -5.27
CA GLU A 54 7.53 8.66 -5.52
C GLU A 54 8.36 8.79 -4.24
N SER A 55 7.74 9.14 -3.12
CA SER A 55 8.43 9.35 -1.84
C SER A 55 9.09 8.08 -1.27
N VAL A 56 8.55 6.90 -1.56
CA VAL A 56 9.06 5.62 -1.05
C VAL A 56 9.56 4.69 -2.16
N TYR A 57 9.55 5.12 -3.41
CA TYR A 57 9.94 4.27 -4.53
C TYR A 57 11.32 3.64 -4.32
N SER A 58 11.44 2.35 -4.62
CA SER A 58 12.70 1.61 -4.56
C SER A 58 12.85 0.71 -5.78
N GLU A 59 14.08 0.37 -6.13
CA GLU A 59 14.38 -0.60 -7.20
C GLU A 59 13.86 -2.02 -6.90
N LYS A 60 13.51 -2.31 -5.64
CA LYS A 60 12.87 -3.56 -5.24
C LYS A 60 11.37 -3.57 -5.53
N GLY A 61 10.78 -2.40 -5.76
CA GLY A 61 9.37 -2.20 -6.12
C GLY A 61 8.53 -1.62 -4.99
N THR A 62 7.26 -1.32 -5.32
CA THR A 62 6.28 -0.74 -4.42
C THR A 62 4.95 -1.47 -4.55
N VAL A 63 4.33 -1.82 -3.43
CA VAL A 63 2.96 -2.33 -3.38
C VAL A 63 2.02 -1.21 -2.95
N VAL A 64 0.98 -0.98 -3.73
CA VAL A 64 -0.11 -0.05 -3.43
C VAL A 64 -1.29 -0.88 -2.93
N LEU A 65 -1.79 -0.59 -1.73
CA LEU A 65 -3.01 -1.18 -1.17
C LEU A 65 -4.04 -0.08 -0.98
N PHE A 66 -5.32 -0.40 -1.18
CA PHE A 66 -6.42 0.55 -1.05
C PHE A 66 -7.61 -0.04 -0.28
N ASP A 67 -8.51 0.80 0.22
CA ASP A 67 -9.64 0.38 1.05
C ASP A 67 -10.87 -0.07 0.26
N LEU A 68 -11.44 0.80 -0.56
CA LEU A 68 -12.73 0.64 -1.22
C LEU A 68 -12.58 0.84 -2.72
N GLY A 69 -13.42 0.16 -3.51
CA GLY A 69 -13.28 0.09 -4.97
C GLY A 69 -13.17 1.43 -5.70
N SER A 70 -13.79 2.52 -5.22
CA SER A 70 -13.65 3.86 -5.83
C SER A 70 -12.24 4.44 -5.76
N ALA A 71 -11.39 3.96 -4.84
CA ALA A 71 -9.99 4.37 -4.76
C ALA A 71 -9.14 3.80 -5.91
N LEU A 72 -9.56 2.68 -6.51
CA LEU A 72 -8.80 1.99 -7.55
C LEU A 72 -8.53 2.89 -8.75
N LEU A 73 -9.54 3.60 -9.24
CA LEU A 73 -9.40 4.50 -10.39
C LEU A 73 -8.30 5.56 -10.16
N ASN A 74 -8.26 6.15 -8.96
CA ASN A 74 -7.23 7.13 -8.62
C ASN A 74 -5.84 6.49 -8.44
N ALA A 75 -5.76 5.26 -7.96
CA ALA A 75 -4.51 4.52 -7.85
C ALA A 75 -3.95 4.13 -9.23
N GLU A 76 -4.80 3.69 -10.16
CA GLU A 76 -4.43 3.41 -11.55
C GLU A 76 -3.93 4.68 -12.26
N LEU A 77 -4.66 5.79 -12.13
CA LEU A 77 -4.24 7.08 -12.68
C LEU A 77 -2.91 7.55 -12.09
N ALA A 78 -2.72 7.42 -10.78
CA ALA A 78 -1.46 7.77 -10.12
C ALA A 78 -0.28 6.94 -10.64
N LEU A 79 -0.49 5.66 -10.95
CA LEU A 79 0.53 4.79 -11.52
C LEU A 79 0.91 5.20 -12.95
N GLU A 80 -0.07 5.59 -13.77
CA GLU A 80 0.16 6.16 -15.09
C GLU A 80 0.98 7.45 -15.00
N MET A 81 0.60 8.35 -14.08
CA MET A 81 1.28 9.63 -13.83
C MET A 81 2.71 9.46 -13.34
N ALA A 82 2.98 8.45 -12.51
CA ALA A 82 4.31 8.10 -12.03
C ALA A 82 5.23 7.50 -13.12
N GLY A 83 4.77 7.47 -14.37
CA GLY A 83 5.54 7.02 -15.53
C GLY A 83 5.48 5.51 -15.77
N GLY A 84 4.45 4.82 -15.27
CA GLY A 84 4.22 3.40 -15.58
C GLY A 84 5.36 2.50 -15.13
N LYS A 85 5.88 2.70 -13.92
CA LYS A 85 7.00 1.91 -13.40
C LYS A 85 6.60 0.43 -13.27
N GLU A 86 7.25 -0.46 -14.02
CA GLU A 86 7.00 -1.92 -14.04
C GLU A 86 7.03 -2.58 -12.64
N ARG A 87 7.64 -1.90 -11.66
CA ARG A 87 7.84 -2.37 -10.30
C ARG A 87 6.87 -1.78 -9.28
N VAL A 88 5.81 -1.10 -9.71
CA VAL A 88 4.72 -0.67 -8.82
C VAL A 88 3.51 -1.55 -9.10
N ARG A 89 2.94 -2.16 -8.06
CA ARG A 89 1.84 -3.12 -8.15
C ARG A 89 0.69 -2.70 -7.25
N ILE A 90 -0.51 -2.60 -7.80
CA ILE A 90 -1.73 -2.48 -6.99
C ILE A 90 -2.13 -3.90 -6.57
N ALA A 91 -2.24 -4.17 -5.27
CA ALA A 91 -2.62 -5.47 -4.76
C ALA A 91 -4.12 -5.51 -4.42
N ASP A 92 -4.81 -6.55 -4.89
CA ASP A 92 -6.22 -6.80 -4.56
C ASP A 92 -6.34 -7.52 -3.20
N ALA A 93 -6.24 -6.73 -2.12
CA ALA A 93 -6.27 -7.21 -0.75
C ALA A 93 -7.02 -6.25 0.18
N PRO A 94 -7.66 -6.74 1.27
CA PRO A 94 -8.14 -5.89 2.35
C PRO A 94 -7.02 -4.98 2.89
N LEU A 95 -7.27 -3.67 2.96
CA LEU A 95 -6.24 -2.67 3.24
C LEU A 95 -5.42 -3.00 4.50
N VAL A 96 -6.07 -3.24 5.64
CA VAL A 96 -5.39 -3.37 6.94
C VAL A 96 -4.60 -4.67 7.02
N GLU A 97 -5.27 -5.81 6.80
CA GLU A 97 -4.68 -7.15 6.93
C GLU A 97 -3.66 -7.40 5.82
N GLY A 98 -3.97 -6.97 4.60
CA GLY A 98 -3.08 -7.09 3.45
C GLY A 98 -1.83 -6.25 3.65
N ALA A 99 -1.95 -5.00 4.10
CA ALA A 99 -0.78 -4.15 4.32
C ALA A 99 0.09 -4.66 5.48
N TYR A 100 -0.52 -5.24 6.52
CA TYR A 100 0.22 -5.89 7.59
C TYR A 100 1.08 -7.05 7.08
N ILE A 101 0.49 -7.97 6.30
CA ILE A 101 1.25 -9.07 5.70
C ILE A 101 2.29 -8.55 4.71
N ALA A 102 1.95 -7.57 3.88
CA ALA A 102 2.90 -6.96 2.94
C ALA A 102 4.11 -6.35 3.67
N ALA A 103 3.88 -5.66 4.80
CA ALA A 103 4.95 -5.06 5.60
C ALA A 103 5.88 -6.11 6.20
N VAL A 104 5.32 -7.19 6.76
CA VAL A 104 6.10 -8.32 7.29
C VAL A 104 6.96 -8.93 6.19
N GLU A 105 6.36 -9.26 5.05
CA GLU A 105 7.04 -9.96 3.96
C GLU A 105 8.10 -9.09 3.26
N ALA A 106 7.78 -7.81 3.05
CA ALA A 106 8.76 -6.84 2.57
C ALA A 106 9.91 -6.66 3.57
N GLY A 107 9.62 -6.64 4.88
CA GLY A 107 10.62 -6.53 5.94
C GLY A 107 11.57 -7.72 6.01
N LEU A 108 11.12 -8.91 5.58
CA LEU A 108 11.95 -10.10 5.40
C LEU A 108 12.79 -10.08 4.11
N GLY A 109 12.63 -9.06 3.27
CA GLY A 109 13.39 -8.92 2.02
C GLY A 109 12.87 -9.79 0.87
N LYS A 110 11.62 -10.26 0.93
CA LYS A 110 11.01 -11.01 -0.16
C LYS A 110 10.87 -10.15 -1.43
N PRO A 111 10.90 -10.77 -2.62
CA PRO A 111 10.71 -10.06 -3.88
C PRO A 111 9.27 -9.55 -4.01
N LEU A 112 9.09 -8.47 -4.80
CA LEU A 112 7.79 -7.80 -5.03
C LEU A 112 6.64 -8.77 -5.29
N GLU A 113 6.85 -9.75 -6.16
CA GLU A 113 5.81 -10.71 -6.55
C GLU A 113 5.35 -11.58 -5.37
N GLU A 114 6.27 -12.04 -4.52
CA GLU A 114 5.92 -12.81 -3.32
C GLU A 114 5.19 -11.95 -2.28
N VAL A 115 5.59 -10.67 -2.15
CA VAL A 115 4.91 -9.73 -1.24
C VAL A 115 3.46 -9.49 -1.69
N VAL A 116 3.23 -9.28 -2.99
CA VAL A 116 1.89 -9.12 -3.57
C VAL A 116 1.06 -10.39 -3.35
N GLN A 117 1.59 -11.56 -3.69
CA GLN A 117 0.86 -12.82 -3.52
C GLN A 117 0.47 -13.08 -2.06
N ALA A 118 1.37 -12.80 -1.11
CA ALA A 118 1.12 -13.00 0.30
C ALA A 118 0.01 -12.07 0.83
N CYS A 119 0.02 -10.79 0.45
CA CYS A 119 -1.02 -9.88 0.89
C CYS A 119 -2.38 -10.17 0.22
N GLU A 120 -2.44 -10.57 -1.05
CA GLU A 120 -3.69 -10.95 -1.71
C GLU A 120 -4.30 -12.24 -1.15
N ALA A 121 -3.48 -13.18 -0.67
CA ALA A 121 -3.95 -14.41 -0.05
C ALA A 121 -4.82 -14.16 1.21
N VAL A 122 -4.67 -13.01 1.87
CA VAL A 122 -5.47 -12.68 3.07
C VAL A 122 -6.95 -12.46 2.77
N LYS A 123 -7.36 -12.37 1.49
CA LYS A 123 -8.78 -12.38 1.10
C LYS A 123 -9.56 -13.57 1.66
N GLN A 124 -8.86 -14.68 1.91
CA GLN A 124 -9.44 -15.91 2.47
C GLN A 124 -9.21 -16.06 3.97
N MET A 125 -8.71 -15.02 4.65
CA MET A 125 -8.40 -15.07 6.08
C MET A 125 -9.67 -15.22 6.92
N VAL A 126 -9.70 -16.25 7.76
CA VAL A 126 -10.72 -16.44 8.79
C VAL A 126 -10.18 -15.91 10.11
N LYS A 127 -10.76 -14.82 10.62
CA LYS A 127 -10.33 -14.21 11.90
C LYS A 127 -10.89 -14.90 13.14
N ILE A 128 -12.02 -15.58 13.00
CA ILE A 128 -12.70 -16.27 14.10
C ILE A 128 -13.02 -17.67 13.60
N GLU A 129 -12.33 -18.65 14.16
CA GLU A 129 -12.71 -20.06 14.03
C GLU A 129 -13.87 -20.32 14.99
N LYS A 130 -14.96 -20.91 14.48
CA LYS A 130 -16.10 -21.36 15.28
C LYS A 130 -16.05 -22.86 15.45
#